data_AF-A0A7K2LVK5-F1
#
_entry.id   AF-A0A7K2LVK5-F1
#
_cell.length_a   1.000
_cell.length_b   1.000
_cell.length_c   1.000
_cell.angle_alpha   90.00
_cell.angle_beta   90.00
_cell.angle_gamma   90.00
#
_symmetry.space_group_name_H-M   'P 1'
#
loop_
_entity.id
_entity.type
_entity.pdbx_description
1 polymer ?
#
loop_
_entity_poly.entity_id
_entity_poly.type
_entity_poly.pdbx_seq_one_letter_code
_entity_poly.pdbx_strand_id
1 'polypeptide(L)'
;MRISVVDVGSNTVRLVVADAAGGVPLPVHTAKWRLRLSEQVSPGQDIPPEAVERLVRAVAEASGTAARWGAAGPLAFATAVVRGAPNRLQVLRAVRAGTGVELCTLPGEVEA
;
A
#
# COMPACT_ATOMS: atom_id res chain seq x y z
N MET A 1 -15.60 -14.22 -6.51
CA MET A 1 -14.25 -13.80 -6.95
C MET A 1 -13.72 -12.89 -5.86
N ARG A 2 -12.49 -13.10 -5.39
CA ARG A 2 -11.93 -12.26 -4.32
C ARG A 2 -11.01 -11.19 -4.88
N ILE A 3 -11.28 -9.95 -4.51
CA ILE A 3 -10.45 -8.80 -4.82
C ILE A 3 -9.69 -8.39 -3.57
N SER A 4 -8.52 -7.79 -3.76
CA SER A 4 -7.76 -7.22 -2.66
C SER A 4 -7.27 -5.82 -2.99
N VAL A 5 -7.29 -4.96 -1.98
CA VAL A 5 -6.86 -3.57 -2.07
C VAL A 5 -5.89 -3.29 -0.94
N VAL A 6 -4.77 -2.65 -1.27
CA VAL A 6 -3.79 -2.16 -0.31
C VAL A 6 -3.79 -0.64 -0.35
N ASP A 7 -3.91 -0.03 0.82
CA ASP A 7 -3.79 1.41 1.02
C ASP A 7 -2.57 1.70 1.90
N VAL A 8 -1.65 2.52 1.39
CA VAL A 8 -0.42 2.95 2.05
C VAL A 8 -0.60 4.39 2.51
N GLY A 9 -1.06 4.54 3.74
CA GLY A 9 -1.17 5.83 4.40
C GLY A 9 0.11 6.23 5.13
N SER A 10 0.09 7.42 5.72
CA SER A 10 1.22 8.00 6.46
C SER A 10 1.68 7.18 7.67
N ASN A 11 0.80 6.37 8.25
CA ASN A 11 1.11 5.59 9.46
C ASN A 11 1.00 4.09 9.27
N THR A 12 0.23 3.62 8.29
CA THR A 12 -0.23 2.24 8.23
C THR A 12 -0.42 1.81 6.79
N VAL A 13 0.00 0.59 6.47
CA VAL A 13 -0.47 -0.15 5.30
C VAL A 13 -1.72 -0.92 5.72
N ARG A 14 -2.81 -0.74 5.00
CA ARG A 14 -4.06 -1.47 5.22
C ARG A 14 -4.31 -2.39 4.04
N LEU A 15 -4.65 -3.64 4.33
CA LEU A 15 -5.19 -4.59 3.35
C LEU A 15 -6.67 -4.81 3.63
N VAL A 16 -7.46 -4.80 2.56
CA VAL A 16 -8.83 -5.32 2.55
C VAL A 16 -8.91 -6.40 1.49
N VAL A 17 -9.42 -7.57 1.87
CA VAL A 17 -9.85 -8.62 0.93
C VAL A 17 -11.36 -8.68 0.98
N ALA A 18 -12.00 -8.59 -0.18
CA ALA A 18 -13.45 -8.62 -0.31
C ALA A 18 -13.89 -9.71 -1.29
N ASP A 19 -15.01 -10.36 -0.97
CA ASP A 19 -15.72 -11.20 -1.94
C ASP A 19 -16.63 -10.31 -2.77
N ALA A 20 -16.39 -10.29 -4.09
CA ALA A 20 -17.18 -9.52 -5.05
C ALA A 20 -18.15 -10.41 -5.85
N ALA A 21 -18.37 -11.66 -5.44
CA ALA A 21 -19.43 -12.48 -6.00
C ALA A 21 -20.81 -11.89 -5.63
N GLY A 22 -21.63 -11.56 -6.63
CA GLY A 22 -23.00 -11.06 -6.40
C GLY A 22 -23.15 -9.53 -6.39
N GLY A 23 -22.16 -8.79 -6.88
CA GLY A 23 -22.27 -7.36 -7.17
C GLY A 23 -21.67 -6.45 -6.10
N VAL A 24 -22.15 -6.54 -4.85
CA VAL A 24 -21.63 -5.72 -3.74
C VAL A 24 -20.41 -6.39 -3.11
N PRO A 25 -19.21 -5.77 -3.13
CA PRO A 25 -18.04 -6.33 -2.46
C PRO A 25 -18.22 -6.39 -0.95
N LEU A 26 -18.19 -7.59 -0.37
CA LEU A 26 -18.28 -7.82 1.07
C LEU A 26 -16.89 -8.11 1.65
N PRO A 27 -16.40 -7.34 2.64
CA PRO A 27 -15.09 -7.57 3.22
C PRO A 27 -15.06 -8.92 3.95
N VAL A 28 -14.10 -9.77 3.56
CA VAL A 28 -13.88 -11.09 4.18
C VAL A 28 -12.63 -11.11 5.07
N HIS A 29 -11.70 -10.17 4.85
CA HIS A 29 -10.53 -10.02 5.69
C HIS A 29 -9.99 -8.60 5.67
N THR A 30 -9.47 -8.15 6.81
CA THR A 30 -8.72 -6.91 6.91
C THR A 30 -7.46 -7.13 7.73
N ALA A 31 -6.37 -6.50 7.31
CA ALA A 31 -5.09 -6.53 8.02
C ALA A 31 -4.42 -5.15 7.98
N LYS A 32 -3.55 -4.89 8.96
CA LYS A 32 -2.86 -3.61 9.08
C LYS A 32 -1.43 -3.78 9.55
N TRP A 33 -0.50 -3.06 8.92
CA TRP A 33 0.91 -3.01 9.28
C TRP A 33 1.30 -1.58 9.62
N ARG A 34 1.89 -1.37 10.79
CA ARG A 34 2.32 -0.04 11.22
C ARG A 34 3.64 0.30 10.54
N LEU A 35 3.66 1.43 9.81
CA LEU A 35 4.87 1.98 9.18
C LEU A 35 5.36 3.27 9.84
N ARG A 36 4.45 4.09 10.40
CA ARG A 36 4.76 5.40 11.00
C ARG A 36 5.64 6.30 10.10
N LEU A 37 5.35 6.35 8.80
CA LEU A 37 6.12 7.16 7.85
C LEU A 37 6.10 8.66 8.23
N SER A 38 4.98 9.19 8.73
CA SER A 38 4.91 10.60 9.16
C SER A 38 5.79 10.95 10.36
N GLU A 39 6.20 9.97 11.17
CA GLU A 39 7.16 10.19 12.26
C GLU A 39 8.61 10.28 11.74
N GLN A 40 8.85 9.85 10.50
CA GLN A 40 10.19 9.71 9.94
C GLN A 40 10.45 10.56 8.70
N VAL A 41 9.38 10.99 8.02
CA VAL A 41 9.44 11.74 6.79
C VAL A 41 8.73 13.05 7.05
N SER A 42 9.51 14.12 7.15
CA SER A 42 8.94 15.46 7.17
C SER A 42 8.32 15.78 5.80
N PRO A 43 7.26 16.59 5.75
CA PRO A 43 6.65 16.99 4.49
C PRO A 43 7.69 17.56 3.50
N GLY A 44 7.68 17.07 2.27
CA GLY A 44 8.59 17.52 1.20
C GLY A 44 10.03 17.01 1.32
N GLN A 45 10.32 16.10 2.25
CA GLN A 45 11.60 15.42 2.34
C GLN A 45 11.56 14.07 1.63
N ASP A 46 12.75 13.57 1.27
CA ASP A 46 12.91 12.23 0.75
C ASP A 46 12.54 11.18 1.80
N ILE A 47 11.93 10.08 1.33
CA ILE A 47 11.69 8.92 2.18
C ILE A 47 13.05 8.23 2.39
N PRO A 48 13.52 8.07 3.64
CA PRO A 48 14.81 7.49 3.92
C PRO A 48 14.83 5.99 3.56
N PRO A 49 15.99 5.42 3.20
CA PRO A 49 16.11 4.03 2.76
C PRO A 49 15.46 3.03 3.72
N GLU A 50 15.61 3.21 5.03
CA GLU A 50 15.05 2.32 6.05
C GLU A 50 13.50 2.34 6.05
N ALA A 51 12.91 3.51 5.76
CA ALA A 51 11.46 3.63 5.61
C ALA A 51 10.98 2.98 4.30
N VAL A 52 11.77 3.07 3.22
CA VAL A 52 11.48 2.36 1.96
C VAL A 52 11.52 0.85 2.17
N GLU A 53 12.54 0.31 2.82
CA GLU A 53 12.64 -1.13 3.10
C GLU A 53 11.45 -1.65 3.91
N ARG A 54 11.04 -0.89 4.94
CA ARG A 54 9.86 -1.24 5.74
C ARG A 54 8.57 -1.18 4.93
N LEU A 55 8.42 -0.19 4.06
CA LEU A 55 7.29 -0.11 3.14
C LEU A 55 7.24 -1.34 2.22
N VAL A 56 8.37 -1.71 1.62
CA VAL A 56 8.50 -2.90 0.76
C VAL A 56 8.10 -4.16 1.54
N ARG A 57 8.60 -4.34 2.76
CA ARG A 57 8.23 -5.49 3.61
C ARG A 57 6.74 -5.51 3.94
N ALA A 58 6.16 -4.38 4.33
CA ALA A 58 4.73 -4.29 4.66
C ALA A 58 3.85 -4.60 3.44
N VAL A 59 4.20 -4.13 2.25
CA VAL A 59 3.47 -4.45 1.01
C VAL A 59 3.65 -5.93 0.62
N ALA A 60 4.84 -6.51 0.80
CA ALA A 60 5.08 -7.93 0.57
C ALA A 60 4.21 -8.81 1.49
N GLU A 61 4.16 -8.47 2.78
CA GLU A 61 3.31 -9.17 3.76
C GLU A 61 1.82 -9.02 3.44
N ALA A 62 1.39 -7.84 2.98
CA ALA A 62 0.03 -7.60 2.54
C ALA A 62 -0.33 -8.45 1.31
N SER A 63 0.54 -8.48 0.29
CA SER A 63 0.37 -9.30 -0.91
C SER A 63 0.30 -10.79 -0.58
N GLY A 64 1.22 -11.28 0.27
CA GLY A 64 1.20 -12.66 0.75
C GLY A 64 -0.07 -12.98 1.54
N THR A 65 -0.60 -12.03 2.32
CA THR A 65 -1.86 -12.18 3.03
C THR A 65 -3.04 -12.25 2.07
N ALA A 66 -3.10 -11.39 1.06
CA ALA A 66 -4.13 -11.44 0.02
C ALA A 66 -4.15 -12.79 -0.70
N ALA A 67 -2.97 -13.31 -1.06
CA ALA A 67 -2.81 -14.62 -1.69
C ALA A 67 -3.31 -15.77 -0.79
N ARG A 68 -2.99 -15.75 0.51
CA ARG A 68 -3.53 -16.73 1.48
C ARG A 68 -5.06 -16.72 1.57
N TRP A 69 -5.67 -15.56 1.35
CA TRP A 69 -7.12 -15.41 1.27
C TRP A 69 -7.68 -15.68 -0.13
N GLY A 70 -6.89 -16.18 -1.08
CA GLY A 70 -7.35 -16.55 -2.42
C GLY A 70 -7.74 -15.35 -3.30
N ALA A 71 -7.23 -14.16 -2.99
CA ALA A 71 -7.35 -13.00 -3.86
C ALA A 71 -6.15 -12.90 -4.81
N ALA A 72 -6.37 -12.30 -5.98
CA ALA A 72 -5.28 -11.89 -6.85
C ALA A 72 -4.43 -10.80 -6.17
N GLY A 73 -3.27 -10.50 -6.78
CA GLY A 73 -2.38 -9.44 -6.31
C GLY A 73 -3.13 -8.12 -6.07
N PRO A 74 -2.84 -7.42 -4.96
CA PRO A 74 -3.64 -6.28 -4.55
C PRO A 74 -3.48 -5.08 -5.48
N LEU A 75 -4.58 -4.38 -5.71
CA LEU A 75 -4.53 -3.00 -6.19
C LEU A 75 -3.98 -2.14 -5.06
N ALA A 76 -2.81 -1.54 -5.25
CA ALA A 76 -2.11 -0.82 -4.20
C ALA A 76 -2.05 0.68 -4.48
N PHE A 77 -2.41 1.47 -3.47
CA PHE A 77 -2.40 2.92 -3.54
C PHE A 77 -1.56 3.51 -2.41
N ALA A 78 -0.87 4.61 -2.68
CA ALA A 78 -0.16 5.39 -1.68
C ALA A 78 -0.62 6.84 -1.69
N THR A 79 -0.68 7.43 -0.50
CA THR A 79 -1.25 8.76 -0.30
C THR A 79 -0.21 9.79 0.13
N ALA A 80 -0.55 10.70 1.04
CA ALA A 80 0.13 11.97 1.29
C ALA A 80 1.67 11.88 1.41
N VAL A 81 2.20 10.96 2.21
CA VAL A 81 3.67 10.89 2.43
C VAL A 81 4.42 10.44 1.18
N VAL A 82 3.97 9.37 0.53
CA VAL A 82 4.62 8.87 -0.69
C VAL A 82 4.39 9.82 -1.87
N ARG A 83 3.19 10.39 -1.98
CA ARG A 83 2.84 11.38 -3.02
C ARG A 83 3.71 12.63 -2.95
N GLY A 84 3.96 13.12 -1.74
CA GLY A 84 4.69 14.35 -1.46
C GLY A 84 6.22 14.20 -1.39
N ALA A 85 6.74 12.97 -1.44
CA ALA A 85 8.18 12.73 -1.39
C ALA A 85 8.85 13.06 -2.74
N PRO A 86 9.97 13.80 -2.77
CA PRO A 86 10.71 14.08 -4.01
C PRO A 86 11.22 12.79 -4.66
N ASN A 87 11.72 11.84 -3.87
CA ASN A 87 12.15 10.52 -4.33
C ASN A 87 11.03 9.50 -4.59
N ARG A 88 9.75 9.90 -4.69
CA ARG A 88 8.60 8.98 -4.85
C ARG A 88 8.79 7.93 -5.95
N LEU A 89 9.31 8.30 -7.12
CA LEU A 89 9.50 7.36 -8.24
C LEU A 89 10.53 6.27 -7.92
N GLN A 90 11.50 6.56 -7.05
CA GLN A 90 12.43 5.55 -6.56
C GLN A 90 11.72 4.59 -5.60
N VAL A 91 10.89 5.12 -4.71
CA VAL A 91 10.08 4.33 -3.77
C VAL A 91 9.12 3.40 -4.49
N LEU A 92 8.38 3.90 -5.49
CA LEU A 92 7.45 3.07 -6.29
C LEU A 92 8.20 1.94 -7.02
N ARG A 93 9.37 2.23 -7.60
CA ARG A 93 10.23 1.22 -8.24
C ARG A 93 10.73 0.18 -7.25
N ALA A 94 11.14 0.59 -6.05
CA ALA A 94 11.60 -0.32 -5.01
C ALA A 94 10.48 -1.28 -4.56
N VAL A 95 9.26 -0.77 -4.38
CA VAL A 95 8.08 -1.61 -4.05
C VAL A 95 7.79 -2.61 -5.16
N ARG A 96 7.76 -2.17 -6.42
CA ARG A 96 7.52 -3.07 -7.56
C ARG A 96 8.60 -4.13 -7.67
N ALA A 97 9.87 -3.77 -7.55
CA ALA A 97 10.98 -4.70 -7.64
C ALA A 97 10.98 -5.72 -6.48
N GLY A 98 10.64 -5.29 -5.27
CA GLY A 98 10.67 -6.15 -4.08
C GLY A 98 9.43 -7.03 -3.89
N THR A 99 8.30 -6.68 -4.50
CA THR A 99 7.00 -7.33 -4.21
C THR A 99 6.23 -7.78 -5.45
N GLY A 100 6.58 -7.29 -6.64
CA GLY A 100 5.78 -7.44 -7.85
C GLY A 100 4.49 -6.61 -7.86
N VAL A 101 4.15 -5.93 -6.77
CA VAL A 101 2.95 -5.10 -6.65
C VAL A 101 3.20 -3.73 -7.26
N GLU A 102 2.30 -3.30 -8.14
CA GLU A 102 2.32 -1.95 -8.70
C GLU A 102 1.63 -0.98 -7.73
N LEU A 103 2.43 -0.11 -7.11
CA LEU A 103 1.95 0.92 -6.20
C LEU A 103 1.69 2.21 -6.96
N CYS A 104 0.44 2.67 -6.95
CA CYS A 104 0.02 3.92 -7.59
C CYS A 104 -0.14 5.04 -6.55
N THR A 105 0.13 6.29 -6.91
CA THR A 105 -0.18 7.43 -6.04
C THR A 105 -1.54 8.02 -6.40
N LEU A 106 -2.45 8.17 -5.43
CA LEU A 106 -3.73 8.83 -5.65
C LEU A 106 -3.56 10.35 -5.67
N PRO A 107 -4.18 11.10 -6.61
CA PRO A 107 -4.25 12.56 -6.55
C PRO A 107 -4.92 12.99 -5.23
N GLY A 108 -4.44 14.07 -4.59
CA GLY A 108 -5.01 14.51 -3.30
C GLY A 108 -6.50 14.85 -3.34
N GLU A 109 -6.99 15.20 -4.54
CA GLU A 109 -8.39 15.54 -4.83
C GLU A 109 -9.33 14.32 -4.74
N VAL A 110 -8.80 13.11 -4.93
CA VAL A 110 -9.54 11.84 -4.92
C VAL A 110 -9.60 11.23 -3.52
N GLU A 111 -8.82 11.77 -2.58
CA GLU A 111 -8.69 11.27 -1.21
C GLU A 111 -9.69 11.92 -0.23
N ALA A 112 -10.38 12.99 -0.63
CA ALA A 112 -11.26 13.83 0.19
C ALA A 112 -12.73 13.40 0.14
#